data_AF-A0A9C5ZF37-F1
#
_entry.id   AF-A0A9C5ZF37-F1
#
_cell.length_a   1.000
_cell.length_b   1.000
_cell.length_c   1.000
_cell.angle_alpha   90.00
_cell.angle_beta   90.00
_cell.angle_gamma   90.00
#
_symmetry.space_group_name_H-M   'P 1'
#
loop_
_entity.id
_entity.type
_entity.pdbx_description
1 polymer ?
#
loop_
_entity_poly.entity_id
_entity_poly.type
_entity_poly.pdbx_seq_one_letter_code
_entity_poly.pdbx_strand_id
1 'polypeptide(L)'
;MSLILMTVFVFVEGIRIAIPLNWLLTFIILEAVVIGTSRLLVMTCYGVMLASLIFVFVPMIICIVVGSLIKHDFTLDVIILFVLSFVFFVGAVYFVTFYVIAHVKLAFYLYAALVYIIVCIFIMYHAQTINGNRYAEMRTTDYLLAALILFVDFLVLYMVITHVMLIAWEGITKSPCTRTGRKDGPVANPTPPVVASTEAEDDDY
;
A
#
# COMPACT_ATOMS: atom_id res chain seq x y z
N MET A 1 -8.76 12.96 6.57
CA MET A 1 -8.96 13.27 8.01
C MET A 1 -7.83 12.73 8.86
N SER A 2 -7.48 11.44 8.81
CA SER A 2 -6.37 10.91 9.61
C SER A 2 -5.02 11.59 9.36
N LEU A 3 -4.64 11.85 8.10
CA LEU A 3 -3.39 12.56 7.78
C LEU A 3 -3.33 13.99 8.35
N ILE A 4 -4.45 14.71 8.38
CA ILE A 4 -4.53 16.06 8.95
C ILE A 4 -4.34 16.01 10.46
N LEU A 5 -4.98 15.05 11.13
CA LEU A 5 -4.80 14.82 12.57
C LEU A 5 -3.36 14.42 12.90
N MET A 6 -2.74 13.60 12.06
CA MET A 6 -1.34 13.22 12.18
C MET A 6 -0.42 14.44 12.03
N THR A 7 -0.67 15.32 11.05
CA THR A 7 0.06 16.59 10.90
C THR A 7 -0.06 17.48 12.15
N VAL A 8 -1.26 17.63 12.71
CA VAL A 8 -1.48 18.37 13.96
C VAL A 8 -0.71 17.74 15.12
N PHE A 9 -0.76 16.41 15.24
CA PHE A 9 -0.05 15.66 16.28
C PHE A 9 1.48 15.80 16.18
N VAL A 10 2.02 15.88 14.95
CA VAL A 10 3.45 16.12 14.68
C VAL A 10 3.87 17.55 15.06
N PHE A 11 3.08 18.57 14.75
CA PHE A 11 3.48 19.97 14.97
C PHE A 11 3.15 20.52 16.37
N VAL A 12 2.15 19.96 17.06
CA VAL A 12 1.72 20.47 18.38
C VAL A 12 2.35 19.67 19.50
N GLU A 13 3.54 20.10 19.93
CA GLU A 13 4.32 19.45 20.99
C GLU A 13 3.60 19.41 22.35
N GLY A 14 2.84 20.46 22.69
CA GLY A 14 2.10 20.53 23.95
C GLY A 14 1.06 19.43 24.13
N ILE A 15 0.53 18.88 23.04
CA ILE A 15 -0.43 17.77 23.05
C ILE A 15 0.28 16.43 23.34
N ARG A 16 1.51 16.25 22.88
CA ARG A 16 2.29 15.01 23.06
C ARG A 16 2.80 14.83 24.48
N ILE A 17 3.09 15.95 25.17
CA ILE A 17 3.58 15.92 26.55
C ILE A 17 2.48 15.47 27.52
N ALA A 18 1.21 15.78 27.24
CA ALA A 18 0.09 15.36 28.07
C ALA A 18 -0.25 13.88 27.86
N ILE A 19 0.25 13.00 28.75
CA ILE A 19 0.14 11.54 28.66
C ILE A 19 -1.27 11.02 28.26
N PRO A 20 -2.38 11.39 28.94
CA PRO A 20 -3.69 10.85 28.59
C PRO A 20 -4.17 11.34 27.21
N LEU A 21 -3.86 12.58 26.85
CA LEU A 21 -4.24 13.17 25.56
C LEU A 21 -3.44 12.56 24.40
N ASN A 22 -2.15 12.30 24.64
CA ASN A 22 -1.26 11.66 23.68
C ASN A 22 -1.77 10.25 23.29
N TRP A 23 -2.15 9.43 24.28
CA TRP A 23 -2.76 8.13 24.05
C TRP A 23 -4.10 8.21 23.33
N LEU A 24 -4.99 9.10 23.77
CA LEU A 24 -6.31 9.28 23.16
C LEU A 24 -6.19 9.65 21.67
N LEU A 25 -5.36 10.63 21.34
CA LEU A 25 -5.16 11.06 19.96
C LEU A 25 -4.47 9.99 19.12
N THR A 26 -3.49 9.28 19.67
CA THR A 26 -2.84 8.16 18.98
C THR A 26 -3.87 7.09 18.62
N PHE A 27 -4.77 6.74 19.54
CA PHE A 27 -5.84 5.77 19.27
C PHE A 27 -6.80 6.26 18.19
N ILE A 28 -7.24 7.52 18.26
CA ILE A 28 -8.13 8.12 17.25
C ILE A 28 -7.46 8.11 15.86
N ILE A 29 -6.17 8.47 15.77
CA ILE A 29 -5.44 8.47 14.51
C ILE A 29 -5.35 7.04 13.98
N LEU A 30 -4.95 6.09 14.82
CA LEU A 30 -4.80 4.68 14.44
C LEU A 30 -6.11 4.11 13.89
N GLU A 31 -7.22 4.26 14.60
CA GLU A 31 -8.54 3.83 14.15
C GLU A 31 -8.95 4.49 12.83
N ALA A 32 -8.75 5.80 12.71
CA ALA A 32 -9.07 6.51 11.47
C ALA A 32 -8.22 6.04 10.27
N VAL A 33 -6.95 5.68 10.50
CA VAL A 33 -6.12 5.08 9.43
C VAL A 33 -6.62 3.67 9.09
N VAL A 34 -6.87 2.81 10.09
CA VAL A 34 -7.31 1.42 9.88
C VAL A 34 -8.65 1.35 9.16
N ILE A 35 -9.61 2.22 9.52
CA ILE A 35 -10.88 2.32 8.80
C ILE A 35 -10.63 2.74 7.34
N GLY A 36 -9.69 3.66 7.09
CA GLY A 36 -9.30 4.04 5.73
C GLY A 36 -8.71 2.89 4.92
N THR A 37 -7.96 1.98 5.55
CA THR A 37 -7.34 0.82 4.88
C THR A 37 -8.28 -0.37 4.74
N SER A 38 -9.33 -0.45 5.57
CA SER A 38 -10.27 -1.58 5.65
C SER A 38 -10.91 -1.95 4.29
N ARG A 39 -11.21 -0.96 3.44
CA ARG A 39 -11.79 -1.19 2.12
C ARG A 39 -10.90 -2.08 1.24
N LEU A 40 -9.58 -1.91 1.35
CA LEU A 40 -8.63 -2.71 0.58
C LEU A 40 -8.61 -4.16 1.08
N LEU A 41 -8.68 -4.35 2.40
CA LEU A 41 -8.70 -5.68 3.03
C LEU A 41 -9.94 -6.48 2.63
N VAL A 42 -11.13 -5.86 2.67
CA VAL A 42 -12.41 -6.53 2.33
C VAL A 42 -12.47 -6.96 0.86
N MET A 43 -11.77 -6.25 -0.02
CA MET A 43 -11.75 -6.54 -1.46
C MET A 43 -10.69 -7.59 -1.85
N THR A 44 -9.86 -8.04 -0.91
CA THR A 44 -8.69 -8.88 -1.19
C THR A 44 -8.91 -10.30 -0.67
N CYS A 45 -8.45 -11.30 -1.43
CA CYS A 45 -8.45 -12.70 -0.97
C CYS A 45 -7.54 -12.90 0.24
N TYR A 46 -7.92 -13.82 1.14
CA TYR A 46 -7.11 -14.15 2.32
C TYR A 46 -5.65 -14.53 1.99
N GLY A 47 -5.43 -15.30 0.91
CA GLY A 47 -4.09 -15.69 0.48
C GLY A 47 -3.23 -14.50 0.04
N VAL A 48 -3.80 -13.58 -0.75
CA VAL A 48 -3.11 -12.35 -1.20
C VAL A 48 -2.86 -11.42 -0.02
N MET A 49 -3.81 -11.31 0.91
CA MET A 49 -3.69 -10.52 2.12
C MET A 49 -2.50 -10.98 2.99
N LEU A 50 -2.38 -12.29 3.22
CA LEU A 50 -1.30 -12.88 4.00
C LEU A 50 0.05 -12.81 3.28
N ALA A 51 0.08 -13.09 1.97
CA ALA A 51 1.30 -12.98 1.17
C ALA A 51 1.83 -11.54 1.15
N SER A 52 0.94 -10.55 0.99
CA SER A 52 1.29 -9.12 1.03
C SER A 52 1.82 -8.70 2.40
N LEU A 53 1.26 -9.25 3.48
CA LEU A 53 1.74 -8.98 4.83
C LEU A 53 3.19 -9.45 5.01
N ILE A 54 3.50 -10.69 4.61
CA ILE A 54 4.85 -11.25 4.69
C ILE A 54 5.82 -10.43 3.83
N PHE A 55 5.42 -10.13 2.60
CA PHE A 55 6.25 -9.40 1.64
C PHE A 55 6.53 -7.95 2.06
N VAL A 56 5.73 -7.37 2.95
CA VAL A 56 5.97 -6.03 3.51
C VAL A 56 6.77 -6.11 4.81
N PHE A 57 6.44 -7.07 5.68
CA PHE A 57 7.06 -7.20 6.99
C PHE A 57 8.54 -7.56 6.89
N VAL A 58 8.90 -8.51 6.02
CA VAL A 58 10.29 -8.93 5.82
C VAL A 58 11.21 -7.75 5.43
N PRO A 59 10.93 -6.99 4.35
CA PRO A 59 11.79 -5.87 3.99
C PRO A 59 11.72 -4.71 4.96
N MET A 60 10.59 -4.48 5.65
CA MET A 60 10.51 -3.48 6.71
C MET A 60 11.52 -3.79 7.82
N ILE A 61 11.56 -5.03 8.31
CA ILE A 61 12.54 -5.46 9.33
C ILE A 61 13.97 -5.32 8.80
N ILE A 62 14.22 -5.71 7.54
CA ILE A 62 15.54 -5.54 6.92
C ILE A 62 15.94 -4.06 6.89
N CYS A 63 15.04 -3.16 6.46
CA CYS A 63 15.31 -1.72 6.40
C CYS A 63 15.56 -1.14 7.80
N ILE A 64 14.82 -1.57 8.82
CA ILE A 64 15.05 -1.13 10.20
C ILE A 64 16.43 -1.59 10.68
N VAL A 65 16.78 -2.87 10.48
CA VAL A 65 18.07 -3.41 10.89
C VAL A 65 19.22 -2.72 10.15
N VAL A 66 19.12 -2.58 8.83
CA VAL A 66 20.15 -1.90 8.02
C VAL A 66 20.24 -0.42 8.41
N GLY A 67 19.12 0.26 8.58
CA GLY A 67 19.06 1.65 9.02
C GLY A 67 19.73 1.87 10.38
N SER A 68 19.50 0.98 11.33
CA SER A 68 20.12 1.05 12.67
C SER A 68 21.62 0.73 12.67
N LEU A 69 22.12 -0.09 11.73
CA LEU A 69 23.52 -0.54 11.70
C LEU A 69 24.42 0.27 10.76
N ILE A 70 23.86 0.93 9.74
CA ILE A 70 24.65 1.68 8.77
C ILE A 70 25.40 2.84 9.45
N LYS A 71 26.68 3.00 9.10
CA LYS A 71 27.52 4.06 9.69
C LYS A 71 27.15 5.45 9.17
N HIS A 72 26.66 5.53 7.94
CA HIS A 72 26.22 6.77 7.31
C HIS A 72 25.00 7.35 8.04
N ASP A 73 25.06 8.64 8.37
CA ASP A 73 24.00 9.33 9.09
C ASP A 73 23.01 9.96 8.11
N PHE A 74 21.85 9.33 7.92
CA PHE A 74 20.76 9.87 7.11
C PHE A 74 20.07 11.07 7.78
N THR A 75 20.24 11.25 9.09
CA THR A 75 19.60 12.35 9.81
C THR A 75 20.27 13.70 9.52
N LEU A 76 21.54 13.68 9.12
CA LEU A 76 22.27 14.86 8.64
C LEU A 76 21.78 15.30 7.25
N ASP A 77 21.46 14.34 6.39
CA ASP A 77 21.08 14.57 4.98
C ASP A 77 19.56 14.59 4.75
N VAL A 78 18.76 14.94 5.76
CA VAL A 78 17.29 14.92 5.69
C VAL A 78 16.73 15.75 4.51
N ILE A 79 17.39 16.87 4.18
CA ILE A 79 17.00 17.72 3.05
C ILE A 79 17.20 16.98 1.72
N ILE A 80 18.32 16.26 1.57
CA ILE A 80 18.61 15.49 0.36
C ILE A 80 17.61 14.35 0.21
N LEU A 81 17.29 13.64 1.30
CA LEU A 81 16.27 12.59 1.30
C LEU A 81 14.90 13.12 0.92
N PHE A 82 14.54 14.30 1.42
CA PHE A 82 13.28 14.96 1.06
C PHE A 82 13.22 15.31 -0.43
N VAL A 83 14.28 15.93 -0.97
CA VAL A 83 14.37 16.27 -2.40
C VAL A 83 14.34 15.02 -3.27
N LEU A 84 15.10 13.98 -2.92
CA LEU A 84 15.13 12.70 -3.63
C LEU A 84 13.75 12.03 -3.65
N SER A 85 13.08 11.98 -2.49
CA SER A 85 11.73 11.45 -2.37
C SER A 85 10.72 12.25 -3.17
N PHE A 86 10.87 13.58 -3.26
CA PHE A 86 10.01 14.42 -4.08
C PHE A 86 10.18 14.11 -5.58
N VAL A 87 11.42 13.93 -6.05
CA VAL A 87 11.69 13.55 -7.46
C VAL A 87 11.07 12.19 -7.79
N PHE A 88 11.27 11.19 -6.92
CA PHE A 88 10.64 9.88 -7.11
C PHE A 88 9.11 9.94 -7.00
N PHE A 89 8.57 10.80 -6.15
CA PHE A 89 7.12 11.00 -6.03
C PHE A 89 6.52 11.57 -7.32
N VAL A 90 7.13 12.60 -7.91
CA VAL A 90 6.70 13.14 -9.22
C VAL A 90 6.75 12.05 -10.29
N GLY A 91 7.81 11.25 -10.31
CA GLY A 91 7.92 10.09 -11.21
C GLY A 91 6.81 9.04 -10.97
N ALA A 92 6.51 8.73 -9.70
CA ALA A 92 5.45 7.81 -9.32
C ALA A 92 4.07 8.31 -9.79
N VAL A 93 3.77 9.60 -9.58
CA VAL A 93 2.53 10.24 -10.07
C VAL A 93 2.43 10.18 -11.60
N TYR A 94 3.55 10.39 -12.31
CA TYR A 94 3.58 10.24 -13.75
C TYR A 94 3.24 8.81 -14.19
N PHE A 95 3.91 7.80 -13.61
CA PHE A 95 3.69 6.40 -14.00
C PHE A 95 2.31 5.86 -13.62
N VAL A 96 1.75 6.26 -12.47
CA VAL A 96 0.37 5.86 -12.13
C VAL A 96 -0.64 6.52 -13.07
N THR A 97 -0.44 7.77 -13.46
CA THR A 97 -1.29 8.46 -14.45
C THR A 97 -1.19 7.77 -15.80
N PHE A 98 0.02 7.42 -16.23
CA PHE A 98 0.24 6.68 -17.47
C PHE A 98 -0.40 5.28 -17.44
N TYR A 99 -0.36 4.59 -16.31
CA TYR A 99 -1.08 3.32 -16.12
C TYR A 99 -2.60 3.50 -16.26
N VAL A 100 -3.18 4.57 -15.68
CA VAL A 100 -4.63 4.82 -15.76
C VAL A 100 -5.07 5.15 -17.18
N ILE A 101 -4.26 5.87 -17.96
CA ILE A 101 -4.61 6.29 -19.33
C ILE A 101 -4.32 5.20 -20.36
N ALA A 102 -3.12 4.61 -20.32
CA ALA A 102 -2.64 3.69 -21.36
C ALA A 102 -2.83 2.21 -21.00
N HIS A 103 -3.28 1.91 -19.77
CA HIS A 103 -3.49 0.55 -19.26
C HIS A 103 -2.25 -0.37 -19.34
N VAL A 104 -1.06 0.21 -19.38
CA VAL A 104 0.21 -0.54 -19.46
C VAL A 104 0.61 -1.03 -18.08
N LYS A 105 0.50 -2.35 -17.82
CA LYS A 105 0.82 -2.97 -16.53
C LYS A 105 2.26 -2.66 -16.03
N LEU A 106 3.23 -2.56 -16.95
CA LEU A 106 4.61 -2.21 -16.61
C LEU A 106 4.70 -0.86 -15.88
N ALA A 107 3.88 0.12 -16.28
CA ALA A 107 3.88 1.43 -15.65
C ALA A 107 3.43 1.36 -14.19
N PHE A 108 2.48 0.48 -13.87
CA PHE A 108 2.07 0.25 -12.48
C PHE A 108 3.20 -0.34 -11.64
N TYR A 109 3.95 -1.30 -12.18
CA TYR A 109 5.11 -1.87 -11.47
C TYR A 109 6.21 -0.82 -11.24
N LEU A 110 6.45 0.07 -12.19
CA LEU A 110 7.40 1.18 -12.03
C LEU A 110 6.92 2.19 -10.96
N TYR A 111 5.64 2.56 -10.99
CA TYR A 111 5.01 3.35 -9.92
C TYR A 111 5.23 2.70 -8.54
N ALA A 112 4.90 1.43 -8.42
CA ALA A 112 5.00 0.69 -7.16
C ALA A 112 6.46 0.61 -6.67
N ALA A 113 7.41 0.37 -7.58
CA ALA A 113 8.84 0.34 -7.25
C ALA A 113 9.36 1.70 -6.75
N LEU A 114 8.95 2.81 -7.38
CA LEU A 114 9.33 4.15 -6.93
C LEU A 114 8.78 4.46 -5.54
N VAL A 115 7.49 4.20 -5.28
CA VAL A 115 6.90 4.40 -3.95
C VAL A 115 7.57 3.51 -2.91
N TYR A 116 7.85 2.26 -3.27
CA TYR A 116 8.54 1.32 -2.39
C TYR A 116 9.93 1.83 -1.99
N ILE A 117 10.73 2.32 -2.94
CA ILE A 117 12.05 2.90 -2.67
C ILE A 117 11.96 4.11 -1.74
N ILE A 118 11.02 5.03 -2.00
CA ILE A 118 10.78 6.21 -1.16
C ILE A 118 10.55 5.79 0.30
N VAL A 119 9.62 4.85 0.52
CA VAL A 119 9.25 4.44 1.88
C VAL A 119 10.39 3.66 2.55
N CYS A 120 11.11 2.81 1.83
CA CYS A 120 12.29 2.14 2.38
C CYS A 120 13.36 3.12 2.89
N ILE A 121 13.63 4.19 2.14
CA ILE A 121 14.57 5.25 2.55
C ILE A 121 14.07 5.94 3.83
N PHE A 122 12.78 6.26 3.92
CA PHE A 122 12.21 6.87 5.12
C PHE A 122 12.19 5.93 6.33
N ILE A 123 11.91 4.63 6.15
CA ILE A 123 12.02 3.65 7.24
C ILE A 123 13.45 3.60 7.79
N MET A 124 14.47 3.61 6.93
CA MET A 124 15.86 3.64 7.36
C MET A 124 16.20 4.94 8.11
N TYR A 125 15.73 6.09 7.62
CA TYR A 125 15.84 7.38 8.31
C TYR A 125 15.16 7.34 9.68
N HIS A 126 13.93 6.86 9.77
CA HIS A 126 13.18 6.76 11.02
C HIS A 126 13.85 5.81 12.01
N ALA A 127 14.35 4.66 11.55
CA ALA A 127 15.12 3.74 12.37
C ALA A 127 16.34 4.43 13.01
N GLN A 128 17.06 5.29 12.28
CA GLN A 128 18.18 6.06 12.84
C GLN A 128 17.73 7.10 13.87
N THR A 129 16.66 7.84 13.59
CA THR A 129 16.12 8.83 14.54
C THR A 129 15.65 8.18 15.85
N ILE A 130 15.13 6.95 15.78
CA ILE A 130 14.63 6.19 16.93
C ILE A 130 15.78 5.53 17.70
N ASN A 131 16.79 4.98 17.02
CA ASN A 131 17.94 4.34 17.66
C ASN A 131 18.82 5.34 18.42
N GLY A 132 18.79 6.62 18.04
CA GLY A 132 19.53 7.70 18.70
C GLY A 132 21.02 7.75 18.34
N ASN A 133 21.78 8.61 19.03
CA ASN A 133 23.23 8.81 18.81
C ASN A 133 23.60 9.33 17.40
N ARG A 134 22.70 10.11 16.78
CA ARG A 134 22.82 10.70 15.43
C ARG A 134 22.45 12.18 15.45
N TYR A 135 22.65 12.89 14.34
CA TYR A 135 22.43 14.36 14.27
C TYR A 135 21.03 14.79 14.71
N ALA A 136 19.99 14.05 14.32
CA ALA A 136 18.64 14.24 14.82
C ALA A 136 18.15 12.98 15.53
N GLU A 137 17.92 13.10 16.84
CA GLU A 137 17.38 12.02 17.67
C GLU A 137 15.95 12.33 18.14
N MET A 138 15.15 11.29 18.23
CA MET A 138 13.79 11.37 18.74
C MET A 138 13.81 11.28 20.26
N ARG A 139 13.04 12.16 20.94
CA ARG A 139 12.96 12.12 22.40
C ARG A 139 12.27 10.83 22.86
N THR A 140 12.69 10.31 24.00
CA THR A 140 12.07 9.13 24.63
C THR A 140 10.60 9.35 24.99
N THR A 141 10.16 10.60 25.16
CA THR A 141 8.76 10.98 25.39
C THR A 141 7.88 10.85 24.15
N ASP A 142 8.46 10.83 22.94
CA ASP A 142 7.74 10.78 21.66
C ASP A 142 7.57 9.35 21.12
N TYR A 143 7.66 8.33 21.98
CA TYR A 143 7.56 6.91 21.57
C TYR A 143 6.26 6.57 20.80
N LEU A 144 5.13 7.20 21.14
CA LEU A 144 3.87 7.02 20.40
C LEU A 144 3.95 7.61 18.98
N LEU A 145 4.63 8.75 18.83
CA LEU A 145 4.86 9.35 17.52
C LEU A 145 5.78 8.47 16.66
N ALA A 146 6.84 7.91 17.26
CA ALA A 146 7.75 6.98 16.58
C ALA A 146 7.00 5.74 16.06
N ALA A 147 6.16 5.14 16.91
CA ALA A 147 5.35 3.99 16.54
C ALA A 147 4.35 4.32 15.44
N LEU A 148 3.71 5.50 15.50
CA LEU A 148 2.72 5.93 14.52
C LEU A 148 3.33 6.18 13.15
N ILE A 149 4.52 6.79 13.08
CA ILE A 149 5.26 7.00 11.84
C ILE A 149 5.59 5.66 11.16
N LEU A 150 6.20 4.72 11.90
CA LEU A 150 6.52 3.39 11.35
C LEU A 150 5.26 2.60 10.94
N PHE A 151 4.15 2.78 11.67
CA PHE A 151 2.87 2.18 11.30
C PHE A 151 2.32 2.75 9.98
N VAL A 152 2.43 4.06 9.76
CA VAL A 152 2.03 4.68 8.49
C VAL A 152 2.92 4.21 7.34
N ASP A 153 4.24 4.12 7.53
CA ASP A 153 5.17 3.59 6.52
C ASP A 153 4.82 2.14 6.16
N PHE A 154 4.56 1.31 7.18
CA PHE A 154 4.06 -0.05 6.99
C PHE A 154 2.78 -0.08 6.15
N LEU A 155 1.81 0.77 6.46
CA LEU A 155 0.53 0.78 5.75
C LEU A 155 0.67 1.24 4.30
N VAL A 156 1.51 2.23 4.01
CA VAL A 156 1.76 2.66 2.62
C VAL A 156 2.36 1.50 1.82
N LEU A 157 3.40 0.83 2.36
CA LEU A 157 3.96 -0.36 1.73
C LEU A 157 2.92 -1.46 1.57
N TYR A 158 2.11 -1.71 2.60
CA TYR A 158 1.07 -2.73 2.56
C TYR A 158 0.03 -2.46 1.48
N MET A 159 -0.42 -1.22 1.33
CA MET A 159 -1.37 -0.86 0.26
C MET A 159 -0.80 -1.08 -1.14
N VAL A 160 0.44 -0.63 -1.36
CA VAL A 160 1.10 -0.73 -2.66
C VAL A 160 1.37 -2.19 -3.03
N ILE A 161 1.96 -2.97 -2.11
CA ILE A 161 2.26 -4.38 -2.34
C ILE A 161 0.98 -5.20 -2.51
N THR A 162 -0.08 -4.92 -1.75
CA THR A 162 -1.35 -5.62 -1.92
C THR A 162 -1.91 -5.42 -3.33
N HIS A 163 -1.83 -4.20 -3.89
CA HIS A 163 -2.26 -3.98 -5.28
C HIS A 163 -1.35 -4.67 -6.30
N VAL A 164 -0.03 -4.65 -6.10
CA VAL A 164 0.93 -5.38 -6.95
C VAL A 164 0.61 -6.88 -6.93
N MET A 165 0.37 -7.45 -5.75
CA MET A 165 0.06 -8.86 -5.57
C MET A 165 -1.29 -9.23 -6.17
N LEU A 166 -2.31 -8.36 -6.10
CA LEU A 166 -3.59 -8.59 -6.78
C LEU A 166 -3.41 -8.71 -8.30
N ILE A 167 -2.66 -7.78 -8.92
CA ILE A 167 -2.42 -7.80 -10.36
C ILE A 167 -1.56 -9.01 -10.76
N ALA A 168 -0.56 -9.36 -9.95
CA ALA A 168 0.29 -10.53 -10.18
C ALA A 168 -0.50 -11.85 -10.03
N TRP A 169 -1.38 -11.93 -9.02
CA TRP A 169 -2.18 -13.10 -8.73
C TRP A 169 -3.17 -13.44 -9.85
N GLU A 170 -3.82 -12.43 -10.44
CA GLU A 170 -4.64 -12.59 -11.65
C GLU A 170 -3.86 -13.18 -12.83
N GLY A 171 -2.55 -12.90 -12.92
CA GLY A 171 -1.68 -13.47 -13.94
C GLY A 171 -1.30 -14.94 -13.69
N ILE A 172 -1.18 -15.34 -12.42
CA ILE A 172 -0.68 -16.67 -12.02
C ILE A 172 -1.81 -17.69 -11.92
N THR A 173 -2.87 -17.35 -11.19
CA THR A 173 -4.03 -18.22 -11.03
C THR A 173 -5.13 -17.73 -11.95
N LYS A 174 -5.39 -18.45 -13.05
CA LYS A 174 -6.53 -18.16 -13.96
C LYS A 174 -7.91 -18.24 -13.28
N SER A 175 -7.95 -18.58 -11.99
CA SER A 175 -9.13 -18.44 -11.13
C SER A 175 -9.19 -17.02 -10.57
N PRO A 176 -10.20 -16.21 -10.94
CA PRO A 176 -10.37 -14.90 -10.34
C PRO A 176 -10.56 -15.07 -8.83
N CYS A 177 -9.88 -14.23 -8.06
CA CYS A 177 -10.25 -14.00 -6.68
C CYS A 177 -11.73 -13.63 -6.65
N THR A 178 -12.60 -14.55 -6.20
CA THR A 178 -14.04 -14.32 -6.14
C THR A 178 -14.24 -13.10 -5.26
N ARG A 179 -14.51 -11.94 -5.87
CA ARG A 179 -14.86 -10.71 -5.18
C ARG A 179 -16.06 -11.04 -4.30
N THR A 180 -15.82 -11.20 -3.00
CA THR A 180 -16.87 -11.40 -2.00
C THR A 180 -17.74 -10.15 -1.99
N GLY A 181 -18.75 -10.11 -2.86
CA GLY A 181 -19.66 -8.96 -2.96
C GLY A 181 -20.50 -8.83 -4.24
N ARG A 182 -20.15 -9.50 -5.36
CA ARG A 182 -21.01 -9.47 -6.56
C ARG A 182 -21.69 -10.83 -6.77
N LYS A 183 -22.94 -10.94 -6.32
CA LYS A 183 -23.86 -11.99 -6.79
C LYS A 183 -24.21 -11.66 -8.25
N ASP A 184 -23.34 -12.01 -9.19
CA ASP A 184 -23.79 -12.18 -10.56
C ASP A 184 -24.57 -13.51 -10.57
N GLY A 185 -25.91 -13.40 -10.59
CA GLY A 185 -26.79 -14.55 -10.73
C GLY A 185 -26.52 -15.28 -12.04
N PRO A 186 -26.80 -16.59 -12.12
CA PRO A 186 -26.56 -17.34 -13.34
C PRO A 186 -27.55 -16.88 -14.40
N VAL A 187 -27.07 -16.18 -15.42
CA VAL A 187 -27.78 -16.03 -16.69
C VAL A 187 -27.74 -17.38 -17.37
N ALA A 188 -28.78 -18.19 -17.13
CA ALA A 188 -29.05 -19.39 -17.90
C ALA A 188 -29.40 -18.96 -19.33
N ASN A 189 -28.51 -19.23 -20.28
CA ASN A 189 -28.85 -19.25 -21.70
C ASN A 189 -29.27 -20.68 -22.06
N PRO A 190 -30.55 -20.96 -22.36
CA PRO A 190 -30.91 -22.18 -23.03
C PRO A 190 -30.76 -21.97 -24.54
N THR A 191 -29.69 -22.51 -25.12
CA THR A 191 -29.66 -22.87 -26.54
C THR A 191 -30.83 -23.82 -26.84
N PRO A 192 -31.69 -23.55 -27.84
CA PRO A 192 -32.67 -24.54 -28.29
C PRO A 192 -31.98 -25.68 -29.05
N PRO A 193 -32.52 -26.91 -28.97
CA PRO A 193 -31.92 -28.08 -29.59
C PRO A 193 -32.13 -28.05 -31.10
N VAL A 194 -31.06 -28.35 -31.84
CA VAL A 194 -31.10 -28.73 -33.25
C VAL A 194 -31.87 -30.04 -33.35
N VAL A 195 -33.07 -29.99 -33.93
CA VAL A 195 -33.80 -31.17 -34.42
C VAL A 195 -33.73 -31.13 -35.95
N ALA A 196 -33.22 -32.21 -36.52
CA ALA A 196 -32.98 -32.41 -37.93
C ALA A 196 -34.22 -32.89 -38.69
N SER A 197 -34.12 -32.81 -40.04
CA SER A 197 -34.93 -33.43 -41.10
C SER A 197 -36.30 -32.78 -41.34
N THR A 198 -36.80 -32.55 -42.57
CA THR A 198 -36.47 -33.02 -43.92
C THR A 198 -37.34 -32.15 -44.83
N GLU A 199 -36.85 -31.65 -45.97
CA GLU A 199 -37.74 -31.38 -47.11
C GLU A 199 -36.94 -31.38 -48.41
N ALA A 200 -37.49 -32.11 -49.36
CA ALA A 200 -36.88 -32.52 -50.62
C ALA A 200 -36.77 -31.36 -51.59
N GLU A 201 -35.65 -31.33 -52.28
CA GLU A 201 -35.40 -30.56 -53.50
C GLU A 201 -36.12 -31.30 -54.64
N ASP A 202 -37.14 -30.67 -55.23
CA ASP A 202 -37.64 -31.03 -56.56
C ASP A 202 -38.24 -29.80 -57.26
N ASP A 203 -37.86 -29.69 -58.54
CA ASP A 203 -38.48 -29.00 -59.67
C ASP A 203 -38.31 -27.48 -59.91
N ASP A 204 -37.32 -27.20 -60.78
CA ASP A 204 -37.42 -26.58 -62.12
C ASP A 204 -38.57 -25.60 -62.48
N TYR A 205 -38.12 -24.53 -63.17
CA TYR A 205 -38.81 -23.47 -63.96
C TYR A 205 -39.42 -22.24 -63.27
#